data_AF-A0A5C0ZT71-F1
#
_entry.id   AF-A0A5C0ZT71-F1
#
_cell.length_a   1.000
_cell.length_b   1.000
_cell.length_c   1.000
_cell.angle_alpha   90.00
_cell.angle_beta   90.00
_cell.angle_gamma   90.00
#
_symmetry.space_group_name_H-M   'P 1'
#
loop_
_entity.id
_entity.type
_entity.pdbx_description
1 polymer ?
#
loop_
_entity_poly.entity_id
_entity_poly.type
_entity_poly.pdbx_seq_one_letter_code
_entity_poly.pdbx_strand_id
1 'polypeptide(L)'
;MTLAKSYLKQIEDITSFLIGRNLSVSQNFPSLNIETGILYVTDKDFDMSISQRNISFREIYDTLDQQYNYNIKLIDGGLLQLNYMFNIKEDSILRHRLAYFPSPHLATFQDSPSRYDDDELYADILRKNILPVPVRFDYDPEVNKNKQPEDFESIHPHSHVTFGQYQNCRIAVSNLLSPSMFIEFVLKSFYGSFYYREIFRKEALFVKHQKVETCITDFEKTSIHLSISIQ
;
A
#
# COMPACT_ATOMS: atom_id res chain seq x y z
N MET A 1 -23.01 -8.79 -0.33
CA MET A 1 -21.61 -9.18 -0.57
C MET A 1 -20.84 -8.77 0.67
N THR A 2 -20.09 -9.68 1.31
CA THR A 2 -19.32 -9.35 2.53
C THR A 2 -18.19 -8.36 2.19
N LEU A 3 -17.73 -7.59 3.17
CA LEU A 3 -16.66 -6.61 3.02
C LEU A 3 -15.40 -7.24 2.43
N ALA A 4 -15.01 -8.40 2.95
CA ALA A 4 -13.83 -9.12 2.46
C ALA A 4 -13.94 -9.56 0.99
N LYS A 5 -15.13 -10.01 0.54
CA LYS A 5 -15.37 -10.32 -0.87
C LYS A 5 -15.34 -9.07 -1.75
N SER A 6 -15.82 -7.93 -1.22
CA SER A 6 -15.69 -6.61 -1.87
C SER A 6 -14.23 -6.22 -2.08
N TYR A 7 -13.40 -6.38 -1.05
CA TYR A 7 -12.00 -6.03 -1.12
C TYR A 7 -11.21 -6.98 -2.02
N LEU A 8 -11.50 -8.29 -1.99
CA LEU A 8 -10.94 -9.24 -2.96
C LEU A 8 -11.25 -8.78 -4.38
N LYS A 9 -12.53 -8.52 -4.68
CA LYS A 9 -12.96 -8.11 -6.02
C LYS A 9 -12.28 -6.81 -6.46
N GLN A 10 -12.14 -5.84 -5.57
CA GLN A 10 -11.39 -4.61 -5.85
C GLN A 10 -9.92 -4.91 -6.21
N ILE A 11 -9.25 -5.78 -5.48
CA ILE A 11 -7.85 -6.16 -5.77
C ILE A 11 -7.73 -6.89 -7.11
N GLU A 12 -8.68 -7.78 -7.44
CA GLU A 12 -8.74 -8.45 -8.74
C GLU A 12 -8.95 -7.46 -9.89
N ASP A 13 -9.87 -6.51 -9.72
CA ASP A 13 -10.18 -5.49 -10.72
C ASP A 13 -9.00 -4.52 -10.92
N ILE A 14 -8.35 -4.11 -9.83
CA ILE A 14 -7.10 -3.33 -9.85
C ILE A 14 -6.01 -4.09 -10.61
N THR A 15 -5.79 -5.36 -10.25
CA THR A 15 -4.77 -6.20 -10.88
C THR A 15 -5.04 -6.30 -12.38
N SER A 16 -6.29 -6.59 -12.77
CA SER A 16 -6.73 -6.68 -14.16
C SER A 16 -6.54 -5.37 -14.93
N PHE A 17 -6.84 -4.23 -14.29
CA PHE A 17 -6.64 -2.90 -14.87
C PHE A 17 -5.16 -2.59 -15.10
N LEU A 18 -4.30 -2.83 -14.11
CA LEU A 18 -2.87 -2.57 -14.24
C LEU A 18 -2.21 -3.48 -15.29
N ILE A 19 -2.65 -4.74 -15.40
CA ILE A 19 -2.25 -5.63 -16.50
C ILE A 19 -2.72 -5.06 -17.84
N GLY A 20 -4.01 -4.73 -17.96
CA GLY A 20 -4.61 -4.22 -19.21
C GLY A 20 -4.01 -2.90 -19.70
N ARG A 21 -3.38 -2.12 -18.81
CA ARG A 21 -2.67 -0.87 -19.11
C ARG A 21 -1.16 -1.05 -19.27
N ASN A 22 -0.66 -2.28 -19.29
CA ASN A 22 0.78 -2.61 -19.35
C ASN A 22 1.60 -1.97 -18.22
N LEU A 23 0.99 -1.73 -17.07
CA LEU A 23 1.65 -1.16 -15.90
C LEU A 23 2.25 -2.21 -14.97
N SER A 24 1.82 -3.46 -15.08
CA SER A 24 2.27 -4.56 -14.23
C SER A 24 3.04 -5.61 -15.02
N VAL A 25 4.16 -6.07 -14.45
CA VAL A 25 5.07 -7.06 -15.06
C VAL A 25 5.12 -8.39 -14.31
N SER A 26 4.65 -8.44 -13.06
CA SER A 26 4.51 -9.66 -12.27
C SER A 26 3.41 -9.47 -11.22
N GLN A 27 2.64 -10.52 -10.93
CA GLN A 27 1.52 -10.48 -10.00
C GLN A 27 1.48 -11.73 -9.11
N ASN A 28 1.12 -11.54 -7.85
CA ASN A 28 0.67 -12.61 -6.97
C ASN A 28 -0.79 -12.33 -6.64
N PHE A 29 -1.67 -13.20 -7.13
CA PHE A 29 -3.11 -13.00 -6.99
C PHE A 29 -3.51 -13.12 -5.52
N PRO A 30 -4.46 -12.27 -5.06
CA PRO A 30 -5.01 -12.42 -3.72
C PRO A 30 -5.71 -13.78 -3.62
N SER A 31 -5.58 -14.44 -2.48
CA SER A 31 -6.36 -15.62 -2.15
C SER A 31 -7.15 -15.38 -0.86
N LEU A 32 -8.24 -16.12 -0.71
CA LEU A 32 -9.13 -16.06 0.44
C LEU A 32 -9.03 -17.36 1.25
N ASN A 33 -8.47 -17.28 2.46
CA ASN A 33 -8.47 -18.39 3.41
C ASN A 33 -9.58 -18.22 4.46
N ILE A 34 -10.47 -19.21 4.60
CA ILE A 34 -11.75 -19.14 5.33
C ILE A 34 -11.73 -19.91 6.68
N GLU A 35 -10.59 -20.43 7.13
CA GLU A 35 -10.58 -21.53 8.12
C GLU A 35 -10.92 -21.17 9.57
N THR A 36 -10.92 -19.89 9.98
CA THR A 36 -10.95 -19.52 11.42
C THR A 36 -12.01 -18.50 11.83
N GLY A 37 -12.86 -18.04 10.89
CA GLY A 37 -13.70 -16.85 11.11
C GLY A 37 -12.95 -15.53 10.92
N ILE A 38 -11.64 -15.61 10.70
CA ILE A 38 -10.78 -14.56 10.18
C ILE A 38 -10.51 -14.86 8.71
N LEU A 39 -10.57 -13.85 7.85
CA LEU A 39 -10.35 -13.98 6.41
C LEU A 39 -9.17 -13.13 5.95
N TYR A 40 -8.20 -13.77 5.31
CA TYR A 40 -7.07 -13.11 4.68
C TYR A 40 -7.37 -12.86 3.21
N VAL A 41 -6.89 -11.74 2.67
CA VAL A 41 -6.94 -11.44 1.22
C VAL A 41 -5.54 -11.50 0.62
N THR A 42 -4.73 -12.45 1.10
CA THR A 42 -3.31 -12.60 0.76
C THR A 42 -2.90 -14.07 0.75
N ASP A 43 -2.05 -14.45 -0.20
CA ASP A 43 -1.65 -15.84 -0.41
C ASP A 43 -0.47 -16.31 0.47
N LYS A 44 0.17 -15.41 1.21
CA LYS A 44 1.32 -15.71 2.06
C LYS A 44 1.17 -15.08 3.44
N ASP A 45 1.62 -15.79 4.47
CA ASP A 45 2.05 -15.17 5.72
C ASP A 45 3.16 -14.18 5.35
N PHE A 46 2.81 -12.89 5.25
CA PHE A 46 3.78 -11.85 4.98
C PHE A 46 4.77 -11.85 6.15
N ASP A 47 5.97 -12.39 5.94
CA ASP A 47 7.03 -12.31 6.93
C ASP A 47 7.44 -10.84 7.08
N MET A 48 6.86 -10.20 8.09
CA MET A 48 7.07 -8.80 8.42
C MET A 48 8.47 -8.54 8.98
N SER A 49 9.21 -9.60 9.36
CA SER A 49 10.48 -9.49 10.06
C SER A 49 11.53 -8.77 9.22
N ILE A 50 11.51 -8.92 7.89
CA ILE A 50 12.52 -8.33 7.00
C ILE A 50 12.53 -6.80 7.08
N SER A 51 11.34 -6.16 7.14
CA SER A 51 11.18 -4.70 7.22
C SER A 51 11.57 -4.10 8.57
N GLN A 52 11.84 -4.95 9.57
CA GLN A 52 12.23 -4.57 10.92
C GLN A 52 13.72 -4.83 11.19
N ARG A 53 14.42 -5.47 10.26
CA ARG A 53 15.86 -5.72 10.36
C ARG A 53 16.64 -4.43 10.09
N ASN A 54 17.75 -4.26 10.78
CA ASN A 54 18.68 -3.16 10.55
C ASN A 54 19.53 -3.43 9.29
N ILE A 55 18.90 -3.38 8.12
CA ILE A 55 19.50 -3.60 6.80
C ILE A 55 19.10 -2.46 5.86
N SER A 56 19.79 -2.32 4.73
CA SER A 56 19.52 -1.23 3.80
C SER A 56 18.14 -1.37 3.13
N PHE A 57 17.56 -0.25 2.70
CA PHE A 57 16.33 -0.25 1.91
C PHE A 57 16.44 -1.14 0.67
N ARG A 58 17.62 -1.15 0.02
CA ARG A 58 17.90 -1.98 -1.15
C ARG A 58 17.77 -3.47 -0.82
N GLU A 59 18.39 -3.93 0.26
CA GLU A 59 18.28 -5.32 0.70
C GLU A 59 16.85 -5.72 1.07
N ILE A 60 16.09 -4.81 1.69
CA ILE A 60 14.67 -5.03 2.00
C ILE A 60 13.88 -5.20 0.71
N TYR A 61 14.02 -4.27 -0.24
CA TYR A 61 13.38 -4.37 -1.54
C TYR A 61 13.76 -5.67 -2.27
N ASP A 62 15.05 -5.99 -2.34
CA ASP A 62 15.56 -7.18 -3.05
C ASP A 62 14.98 -8.46 -2.45
N THR A 63 14.89 -8.52 -1.12
CA THR A 63 14.29 -9.67 -0.44
C THR A 63 12.79 -9.78 -0.76
N LEU A 64 12.06 -8.65 -0.72
CA LEU A 64 10.63 -8.65 -1.07
C LEU A 64 10.41 -9.09 -2.52
N ASP A 65 11.26 -8.65 -3.45
CA ASP A 65 11.18 -9.03 -4.86
C ASP A 65 11.49 -10.52 -5.06
N GLN A 66 12.60 -11.01 -4.51
CA GLN A 66 13.04 -12.40 -4.63
C GLN A 66 12.07 -13.40 -4.01
N GLN A 67 11.42 -13.04 -2.90
CA GLN A 67 10.45 -13.88 -2.21
C GLN A 67 9.03 -13.79 -2.81
N TYR A 68 8.83 -12.97 -3.85
CA TYR A 68 7.52 -12.67 -4.41
C TYR A 68 6.56 -12.20 -3.30
N ASN A 69 7.04 -11.27 -2.46
CA ASN A 69 6.35 -10.74 -1.29
C ASN A 69 5.68 -9.39 -1.62
N TYR A 70 4.81 -9.42 -2.62
CA TYR A 70 4.07 -8.28 -3.17
C TYR A 70 2.84 -8.81 -3.91
N ASN A 71 1.79 -8.00 -4.07
CA ASN A 71 0.66 -8.34 -4.94
C ASN A 71 0.96 -8.01 -6.39
N ILE A 72 1.56 -6.85 -6.64
CA ILE A 72 1.82 -6.34 -7.99
C ILE A 72 3.24 -5.77 -8.05
N LYS A 73 4.01 -6.19 -9.05
CA LYS A 73 5.23 -5.51 -9.49
C LYS A 73 4.91 -4.66 -10.71
N LEU A 74 5.23 -3.39 -10.60
CA LEU A 74 5.05 -2.37 -11.62
C LEU A 74 6.21 -2.41 -12.62
N ILE A 75 5.99 -1.83 -13.79
CA ILE A 75 6.92 -1.90 -14.92
C ILE A 75 8.29 -1.25 -14.66
N ASP A 76 8.34 -0.30 -13.73
CA ASP A 76 9.55 0.36 -13.22
C ASP A 76 10.22 -0.42 -12.06
N GLY A 77 9.65 -1.56 -11.68
CA GLY A 77 10.06 -2.37 -10.54
C GLY A 77 9.37 -1.99 -9.22
N GLY A 78 8.53 -0.96 -9.16
CA GLY A 78 7.79 -0.64 -7.94
C GLY A 78 6.96 -1.82 -7.42
N LEU A 79 7.01 -2.11 -6.12
CA LEU A 79 6.25 -3.21 -5.52
C LEU A 79 5.05 -2.68 -4.73
N LEU A 80 3.88 -3.27 -4.95
CA LEU A 80 2.65 -2.96 -4.24
C LEU A 80 2.22 -4.12 -3.35
N GLN A 81 1.85 -3.81 -2.11
CA GLN A 81 1.28 -4.74 -1.14
C GLN A 81 -0.12 -4.26 -0.74
N LEU A 82 -1.09 -5.17 -0.73
CA LEU A 82 -2.52 -4.95 -0.49
C LEU A 82 -3.04 -6.00 0.48
N ASN A 83 -2.55 -5.95 1.72
CA ASN A 83 -2.80 -7.00 2.70
C ASN A 83 -3.94 -6.62 3.65
N TYR A 84 -4.91 -7.51 3.80
CA TYR A 84 -6.06 -7.32 4.68
C TYR A 84 -6.39 -8.59 5.45
N MET A 85 -6.86 -8.39 6.68
CA MET A 85 -7.39 -9.42 7.56
C MET A 85 -8.76 -8.95 8.08
N PHE A 86 -9.79 -9.77 7.92
CA PHE A 86 -11.17 -9.44 8.25
C PHE A 86 -11.74 -10.31 9.37
N ASN A 87 -12.66 -9.76 10.15
CA ASN A 87 -13.57 -10.52 11.00
C ASN A 87 -14.83 -10.85 10.18
N ILE A 88 -15.06 -12.12 9.88
CA ILE A 88 -16.19 -12.54 9.05
C ILE A 88 -17.53 -12.31 9.78
N LYS A 89 -17.56 -12.41 11.12
CA LYS A 89 -18.79 -12.29 11.90
C LYS A 89 -19.27 -10.84 12.01
N GLU A 90 -18.33 -9.92 12.17
CA GLU A 90 -18.59 -8.48 12.33
C GLU A 90 -18.56 -7.72 11.00
N ASP A 91 -18.17 -8.39 9.91
CA ASP A 91 -17.97 -7.80 8.58
C ASP A 91 -17.04 -6.58 8.60
N SER A 92 -16.00 -6.64 9.43
CA SER A 92 -15.07 -5.54 9.74
C SER A 92 -13.62 -5.91 9.40
N ILE A 93 -12.77 -4.90 9.23
CA ILE A 93 -11.32 -5.09 9.07
C ILE A 93 -10.72 -5.27 10.47
N LEU A 94 -9.94 -6.32 10.67
CA LEU A 94 -9.14 -6.52 11.87
C LEU A 94 -7.77 -5.85 11.74
N ARG A 95 -7.11 -6.05 10.60
CA ARG A 95 -5.78 -5.50 10.30
C ARG A 95 -5.62 -5.25 8.80
N HIS A 96 -4.80 -4.28 8.46
CA HIS A 96 -4.31 -4.16 7.08
C HIS A 96 -2.88 -3.64 7.03
N ARG A 97 -2.19 -3.96 5.94
CA ARG A 97 -0.92 -3.36 5.54
C ARG A 97 -0.96 -3.09 4.05
N LEU A 98 -0.89 -1.82 3.69
CA LEU A 98 -0.83 -1.36 2.32
C LEU A 98 0.52 -0.69 2.11
N ALA A 99 1.29 -1.11 1.12
CA ALA A 99 2.63 -0.58 0.94
C ALA A 99 2.96 -0.37 -0.54
N TYR A 100 3.72 0.70 -0.79
CA TYR A 100 4.37 0.97 -2.06
C TYR A 100 5.87 1.08 -1.80
N PHE A 101 6.63 0.18 -2.42
CA PHE A 101 8.09 0.17 -2.38
C PHE A 101 8.61 0.56 -3.77
N PRO A 102 9.04 1.83 -3.98
CA PRO A 102 9.65 2.22 -5.24
C PRO A 102 10.95 1.45 -5.47
N SER A 103 11.29 1.17 -6.73
CA SER A 103 12.51 0.43 -7.04
C SER A 103 13.77 1.23 -6.69
N PRO A 104 14.70 0.70 -5.86
CA PRO A 104 16.00 1.33 -5.62
C PRO A 104 16.97 1.16 -6.81
N HIS A 105 16.57 0.39 -7.83
CA HIS A 105 17.37 0.09 -9.01
C HIS A 105 17.02 0.97 -10.21
N LEU A 106 16.16 1.97 -10.05
CA LEU A 106 15.72 2.79 -11.19
C LEU A 106 16.89 3.44 -11.97
N ALA A 107 18.01 3.72 -11.29
CA ALA A 107 19.23 4.21 -11.92
C ALA A 107 19.82 3.26 -12.99
N THR A 108 19.63 1.93 -12.89
CA THR A 108 20.14 0.98 -13.91
C THR A 108 19.28 0.93 -15.17
N PHE A 109 18.03 1.40 -15.14
CA PHE A 109 17.22 1.63 -16.35
C PHE A 109 17.66 2.89 -17.11
N GLN A 110 18.30 3.83 -16.42
CA GLN A 110 18.77 5.11 -16.98
C GLN A 110 20.07 4.99 -17.79
N ASP A 111 20.73 3.83 -17.78
CA ASP A 111 21.92 3.55 -18.61
C ASP A 111 21.56 3.31 -20.10
N SER A 112 20.26 3.34 -20.44
CA SER A 112 19.75 3.37 -21.82
C SER A 112 18.73 4.51 -22.02
N PRO A 113 19.14 5.77 -21.86
CA PRO A 113 18.23 6.92 -21.80
C PRO A 113 17.45 7.17 -23.11
N SER A 114 18.03 6.83 -24.26
CA SER A 114 17.43 7.10 -25.58
C SER A 114 16.17 6.31 -25.93
N ARG A 115 15.70 5.38 -25.08
CA ARG A 115 14.49 4.57 -25.32
C ARG A 115 13.28 4.93 -24.47
N TYR A 116 13.45 5.71 -23.40
CA TYR A 116 12.39 5.95 -22.40
C TYR A 116 12.11 7.43 -22.13
N ASP A 117 12.91 8.35 -22.66
CA ASP A 117 12.69 9.80 -22.51
C ASP A 117 11.36 10.28 -23.15
N ASP A 118 10.87 9.56 -24.17
CA ASP A 118 9.62 9.87 -24.87
C ASP A 118 8.38 9.16 -24.28
N ASP A 119 8.56 8.27 -23.30
CA ASP A 119 7.49 7.41 -22.81
C ASP A 119 6.93 7.97 -21.50
N GLU A 120 5.82 8.72 -21.62
CA GLU A 120 5.16 9.51 -20.55
C GLU A 120 4.95 8.75 -19.23
N LEU A 121 4.84 7.42 -19.30
CA LEU A 121 4.68 6.53 -18.15
C LEU A 121 5.85 6.63 -17.15
N TYR A 122 7.05 6.90 -17.66
CA TYR A 122 8.29 6.88 -16.90
C TYR A 122 8.78 8.28 -16.52
N ALA A 123 8.22 9.34 -17.12
CA ALA A 123 8.66 10.72 -16.94
C ALA A 123 8.57 11.22 -15.47
N ASP A 124 7.62 10.70 -14.70
CA ASP A 124 7.45 11.07 -13.28
C ASP A 124 8.43 10.35 -12.35
N ILE A 125 8.92 9.19 -12.75
CA ILE A 125 9.69 8.28 -11.88
C ILE A 125 11.18 8.39 -12.18
N LEU A 126 11.56 8.57 -13.46
CA LEU A 126 12.96 8.61 -13.91
C LEU A 126 13.72 9.89 -13.56
N ARG A 127 13.09 10.86 -12.87
CA ARG A 127 13.79 12.10 -12.49
C ARG A 127 14.86 11.82 -11.46
N LYS A 128 16.12 12.11 -11.83
CA LYS A 128 17.34 11.82 -11.03
C LYS A 128 17.39 12.50 -9.65
N ASN A 129 16.55 13.51 -9.42
CA ASN A 129 16.46 14.22 -8.14
C ASN A 129 15.37 13.68 -7.20
N ILE A 130 14.67 12.60 -7.58
CA ILE A 130 13.65 11.97 -6.73
C ILE A 130 14.31 10.89 -5.87
N LEU A 131 14.16 11.02 -4.55
CA LEU A 131 14.55 9.98 -3.61
C LEU A 131 13.45 8.89 -3.56
N PRO A 132 13.77 7.60 -3.77
CA PRO A 132 12.82 6.51 -3.55
C PRO A 132 12.46 6.44 -2.06
N VAL A 133 11.22 6.77 -1.72
CA VAL A 133 10.71 6.70 -0.35
C VAL A 133 9.55 5.70 -0.31
N PRO A 134 9.68 4.55 0.39
CA PRO A 134 8.55 3.65 0.56
C PRO A 134 7.45 4.33 1.38
N VAL A 135 6.21 4.06 1.01
CA VAL A 135 5.03 4.54 1.75
C VAL A 135 4.24 3.33 2.22
N ARG A 136 3.85 3.33 3.50
CA ARG A 136 3.10 2.23 4.08
C ARG A 136 1.99 2.74 4.98
N PHE A 137 0.80 2.18 4.84
CA PHE A 137 -0.34 2.37 5.71
C PHE A 137 -0.61 1.07 6.47
N ASP A 138 -0.53 1.12 7.78
CA ASP A 138 -0.83 0.00 8.65
C ASP A 138 -2.09 0.30 9.47
N TYR A 139 -2.89 -0.73 9.72
CA TYR A 139 -3.95 -0.73 10.71
C TYR A 139 -3.82 -1.99 11.57
N ASP A 140 -3.69 -1.78 12.87
CA ASP A 140 -3.65 -2.81 13.89
C ASP A 140 -4.15 -2.20 15.23
N PRO A 141 -5.45 -2.27 15.52
CA PRO A 141 -6.02 -1.71 16.75
C PRO A 141 -5.56 -2.47 18.01
N GLU A 142 -5.07 -3.70 17.85
CA GLU A 142 -4.59 -4.53 18.95
C GLU A 142 -3.09 -4.35 19.21
N VAL A 143 -2.40 -3.48 18.47
CA VAL A 143 -0.94 -3.27 18.58
C VAL A 143 -0.48 -2.84 19.98
N ASN A 144 -1.38 -2.21 20.75
CA ASN A 144 -1.10 -1.76 22.11
C ASN A 144 -1.77 -2.64 23.19
N LYS A 145 -2.45 -3.74 22.85
CA LYS A 145 -3.28 -4.53 23.80
C LYS A 145 -2.53 -4.98 25.06
N ASN A 146 -1.23 -5.22 24.93
CA ASN A 146 -0.38 -5.70 26.02
C ASN A 146 0.61 -4.62 26.53
N LYS A 147 0.48 -3.36 26.08
CA LYS A 147 1.34 -2.26 26.52
C LYS A 147 0.75 -1.62 27.77
N GLN A 148 1.62 -1.25 28.70
CA GLN A 148 1.19 -0.57 29.91
C GLN A 148 1.07 0.93 29.67
N PRO A 149 0.27 1.65 30.46
CA PRO A 149 0.11 3.10 30.34
C PRO A 149 1.45 3.85 30.38
N GLU A 150 2.41 3.41 31.18
CA GLU A 150 3.75 4.01 31.28
C GLU A 150 4.61 3.93 30.00
N ASP A 151 4.23 3.11 29.02
CA ASP A 151 4.91 2.98 27.72
C ASP A 151 4.55 4.11 26.73
N PHE A 152 4.14 5.30 27.22
CA PHE A 152 3.64 6.45 26.43
C PHE A 152 4.57 6.87 25.29
N GLU A 153 5.90 6.78 25.47
CA GLU A 153 6.90 7.07 24.43
C GLU A 153 6.84 6.07 23.25
N SER A 154 6.12 4.96 23.41
CA SER A 154 5.99 3.88 22.42
C SER A 154 4.58 3.71 21.85
N ILE A 155 3.62 4.60 22.16
CA ILE A 155 2.24 4.43 21.68
C ILE A 155 2.24 4.41 20.16
N HIS A 156 1.90 3.24 19.63
CA HIS A 156 1.84 2.99 18.21
C HIS A 156 0.41 3.27 17.76
N PRO A 157 0.17 4.22 16.83
CA PRO A 157 -1.20 4.51 16.45
C PRO A 157 -1.91 3.27 15.88
N HIS A 158 -3.20 3.12 16.15
CA HIS A 158 -4.04 2.04 15.65
C HIS A 158 -4.02 2.00 14.12
N SER A 159 -4.10 3.17 13.49
CA SER A 159 -3.85 3.35 12.06
C SER A 159 -2.83 4.44 11.84
N HIS A 160 -1.83 4.17 11.01
CA HIS A 160 -0.79 5.15 10.69
C HIS A 160 -0.22 4.98 9.30
N VAL A 161 0.39 6.06 8.81
CA VAL A 161 1.27 6.05 7.65
C VAL A 161 2.73 6.17 8.11
N THR A 162 3.62 5.48 7.40
CA THR A 162 5.07 5.68 7.49
C THR A 162 5.64 6.04 6.12
N PHE A 163 6.57 6.99 6.10
CA PHE A 163 7.40 7.31 4.95
C PHE A 163 8.83 6.86 5.25
N GLY A 164 9.42 6.05 4.37
CA GLY A 164 10.70 5.42 4.68
C GLY A 164 10.54 4.32 5.74
N GLN A 165 11.58 4.11 6.54
CA GLN A 165 11.61 3.12 7.62
C GLN A 165 11.96 3.75 8.97
N TYR A 166 11.62 5.02 9.15
CA TYR A 166 11.83 5.72 10.40
C TYR A 166 10.87 5.17 11.46
N GLN A 167 11.41 4.48 12.47
CA GLN A 167 10.61 3.80 13.50
C GLN A 167 9.64 4.74 14.25
N ASN A 168 10.03 6.01 14.42
CA ASN A 168 9.23 7.01 15.15
C ASN A 168 8.43 7.94 14.22
N CYS A 169 8.53 7.79 12.89
CA CYS A 169 7.73 8.57 11.95
C CYS A 169 6.46 7.79 11.57
N ARG A 170 5.60 7.60 12.57
CA ARG A 170 4.27 7.01 12.41
C ARG A 170 3.24 8.11 12.58
N ILE A 171 2.69 8.61 11.48
CA ILE A 171 1.69 9.67 11.51
C ILE A 171 0.31 9.00 11.55
N ALA A 172 -0.49 9.27 12.59
CA ALA A 172 -1.81 8.66 12.74
C ALA A 172 -2.71 9.00 11.54
N VAL A 173 -3.61 8.07 11.18
CA VAL A 173 -4.51 8.21 10.04
C VAL A 173 -5.97 8.09 10.51
N SER A 174 -6.84 8.98 10.03
CA SER A 174 -8.21 9.11 10.54
C SER A 174 -9.13 7.92 10.20
N ASN A 175 -8.95 7.34 9.02
CA ASN A 175 -9.85 6.36 8.43
C ASN A 175 -9.08 5.20 7.80
N LEU A 176 -9.73 4.04 7.71
CA LEU A 176 -9.18 2.90 6.99
C LEU A 176 -9.07 3.17 5.49
N LEU A 177 -8.23 2.41 4.80
CA LEU A 177 -8.07 2.51 3.34
C LEU A 177 -8.62 1.28 2.63
N SER A 178 -9.45 1.50 1.61
CA SER A 178 -9.80 0.46 0.63
C SER A 178 -8.68 0.26 -0.39
N PRO A 179 -8.60 -0.90 -1.06
CA PRO A 179 -7.60 -1.17 -2.08
C PRO A 179 -7.59 -0.09 -3.16
N SER A 180 -8.77 0.31 -3.65
CA SER A 180 -8.90 1.33 -4.69
C SER A 180 -8.39 2.70 -4.24
N MET A 181 -8.64 3.11 -2.99
CA MET A 181 -8.14 4.38 -2.45
C MET A 181 -6.62 4.40 -2.37
N PHE A 182 -6.01 3.31 -1.90
CA PHE A 182 -4.57 3.23 -1.80
C PHE A 182 -3.90 3.22 -3.17
N ILE A 183 -4.44 2.47 -4.13
CA ILE A 183 -3.89 2.44 -5.49
C ILE A 183 -4.09 3.76 -6.23
N GLU A 184 -5.23 4.42 -6.05
CA GLU A 184 -5.42 5.78 -6.56
C GLU A 184 -4.38 6.74 -5.97
N PHE A 185 -4.15 6.70 -4.65
CA PHE A 185 -3.10 7.51 -4.03
C PHE A 185 -1.74 7.24 -4.67
N VAL A 186 -1.37 5.97 -4.89
CA VAL A 186 -0.09 5.63 -5.52
C VAL A 186 -0.01 6.16 -6.94
N LEU A 187 -1.01 5.85 -7.78
CA LEU A 187 -1.02 6.26 -9.19
C LEU A 187 -1.02 7.79 -9.31
N LYS A 188 -1.85 8.48 -8.53
CA LYS A 188 -1.93 9.94 -8.54
C LYS A 188 -0.64 10.61 -8.08
N SER A 189 0.03 10.05 -7.07
CA SER A 189 1.18 10.70 -6.42
C SER A 189 2.51 10.35 -7.08
N PHE A 190 2.66 9.13 -7.60
CA PHE A 190 3.92 8.63 -8.15
C PHE A 190 3.88 8.36 -9.66
N TYR A 191 2.69 8.20 -10.24
CA TYR A 191 2.46 7.94 -11.67
C TYR A 191 1.49 8.97 -12.26
N GLY A 192 1.66 10.24 -11.87
CA GLY A 192 0.67 11.31 -12.09
C GLY A 192 0.29 11.49 -13.55
N SER A 193 1.27 11.50 -14.46
CA SER A 193 1.09 11.63 -15.90
C SER A 193 0.21 10.51 -16.46
N PHE A 194 0.46 9.27 -16.03
CA PHE A 194 -0.42 8.13 -16.34
C PHE A 194 -1.82 8.35 -15.76
N TYR A 195 -1.92 8.63 -14.46
CA TYR A 195 -3.20 8.74 -13.77
C TYR A 195 -4.12 9.80 -14.38
N TYR A 196 -3.61 11.01 -14.63
CA TYR A 196 -4.41 12.08 -15.21
C TYR A 196 -4.87 11.74 -16.64
N ARG A 197 -4.02 11.11 -17.46
CA ARG A 197 -4.39 10.63 -18.80
C ARG A 197 -5.56 9.64 -18.75
N GLU A 198 -5.53 8.67 -17.83
CA GLU A 198 -6.61 7.69 -17.68
C GLU A 198 -7.92 8.32 -17.18
N ILE A 199 -7.85 9.32 -16.29
CA ILE A 199 -9.02 10.10 -15.88
C ILE A 199 -9.62 10.87 -17.05
N PHE A 200 -8.79 11.54 -17.85
CA PHE A 200 -9.26 12.29 -19.02
C PHE A 200 -9.99 11.39 -20.02
N ARG A 201 -9.60 10.11 -20.11
CA ARG A 201 -10.29 9.10 -20.95
C ARG A 201 -11.62 8.61 -20.36
N LYS A 202 -11.99 8.99 -19.14
CA LYS A 202 -13.15 8.47 -18.38
C LYS A 202 -13.11 6.95 -18.17
N GLU A 203 -11.92 6.36 -18.23
CA GLU A 203 -11.71 4.90 -18.13
C GLU A 203 -11.21 4.48 -16.74
N ALA A 204 -11.15 5.43 -15.80
CA ALA A 204 -10.60 5.20 -14.48
C ALA A 204 -11.53 4.34 -13.61
N LEU A 205 -10.94 3.34 -12.96
CA LEU A 205 -11.57 2.46 -11.96
C LEU A 205 -12.01 3.20 -10.68
N PHE A 206 -11.57 4.45 -10.50
CA PHE A 206 -11.54 5.14 -9.21
C PHE A 206 -12.69 6.14 -8.97
N VAL A 207 -13.75 6.09 -9.79
CA VAL A 207 -14.80 7.12 -9.79
C VAL A 207 -15.72 7.06 -8.56
N LYS A 208 -15.71 5.95 -7.80
CA LYS A 208 -16.43 5.84 -6.52
C LYS A 208 -15.67 4.94 -5.54
N HIS A 209 -15.31 5.49 -4.39
CA HIS A 209 -14.77 4.70 -3.30
C HIS A 209 -15.88 4.12 -2.43
N GLN A 210 -15.63 2.91 -1.94
CA GLN A 210 -16.42 2.37 -0.84
C GLN A 210 -16.21 3.26 0.40
N LYS A 211 -17.29 3.53 1.13
CA LYS A 211 -17.20 4.20 2.43
C LYS A 211 -16.33 3.38 3.38
N VAL A 212 -15.35 4.03 4.00
CA VAL A 212 -14.42 3.43 4.95
C VAL A 212 -14.68 3.95 6.37
N GLU A 213 -14.34 3.13 7.36
CA GLU A 213 -14.60 3.42 8.76
C GLU A 213 -13.58 4.40 9.34
N THR A 214 -14.01 5.21 10.31
CA THR A 214 -13.12 6.03 11.14
C THR A 214 -12.47 5.13 12.17
N CYS A 215 -11.14 5.21 12.28
CA CYS A 215 -10.36 4.34 13.17
C CYS A 215 -9.46 5.10 14.16
N ILE A 216 -9.34 6.43 13.99
CA ILE A 216 -8.55 7.27 14.90
C ILE A 216 -9.24 7.46 16.26
N THR A 217 -8.46 7.31 17.31
CA THR A 217 -8.84 7.49 18.71
C THR A 217 -8.81 8.97 19.11
N ASP A 218 -9.47 9.31 20.22
CA ASP A 218 -9.42 10.69 20.74
C ASP A 218 -8.02 11.11 21.20
N PHE A 219 -7.20 10.16 21.66
CA PHE A 219 -5.81 10.41 22.00
C PHE A 219 -4.99 10.77 20.76
N GLU A 220 -5.10 10.01 19.67
CA GLU A 220 -4.35 10.26 18.43
C GLU A 220 -4.72 11.61 17.79
N LYS A 221 -5.96 12.08 17.97
CA LYS A 221 -6.41 13.41 17.50
C LYS A 221 -5.67 14.58 18.18
N THR A 222 -5.03 14.35 19.33
CA THR A 222 -4.26 15.39 20.04
C THR A 222 -2.92 15.71 19.36
N SER A 223 -2.49 14.87 18.42
CA SER A 223 -1.23 15.00 17.68
C SER A 223 -1.49 15.22 16.17
N ILE A 224 -0.42 15.51 15.42
CA ILE A 224 -0.48 15.58 13.96
C ILE A 224 -0.98 14.23 13.41
N HIS A 225 -2.06 14.29 12.63
CA HIS A 225 -2.66 13.15 11.97
C HIS A 225 -3.09 13.52 10.55
N LEU A 226 -3.19 12.52 9.68
CA LEU A 226 -3.71 12.67 8.33
C LEU A 226 -5.17 12.28 8.28
N SER A 227 -5.98 13.16 7.70
CA SER A 227 -7.39 12.86 7.43
C SER A 227 -7.55 12.31 6.02
N ILE A 228 -8.26 11.18 5.89
CA ILE A 228 -8.68 10.64 4.59
C ILE A 228 -10.14 11.05 4.38
N SER A 229 -10.35 11.98 3.46
CA SER A 229 -11.69 12.45 3.11
C SER A 229 -12.42 11.43 2.25
N ILE A 230 -13.65 11.11 2.61
CA ILE A 230 -14.58 10.32 1.81
C ILE A 230 -15.66 11.30 1.36
N GLN A 231 -15.58 11.77 0.11
CA GLN A 231 -16.67 12.55 -0.52
C GLN A 231 -17.67 11.62 -1.19
#